data_AF-A0AA39T9W6-F1
#
_entry.id   AF-A0AA39T9W6-F1
#
_cell.length_a   1.000
_cell.length_b   1.000
_cell.length_c   1.000
_cell.angle_alpha   90.00
_cell.angle_beta   90.00
_cell.angle_gamma   90.00
#
_symmetry.space_group_name_H-M   'P 1'
#
loop_
_entity.id
_entity.type
_entity.pdbx_description
1 polymer ?
#
loop_
_entity_poly.entity_id
_entity_poly.type
_entity_poly.pdbx_seq_one_letter_code
_entity_poly.pdbx_strand_id
1 'polypeptide(L)'
;MWIFCPLNGPATLKIGLMNLAMTKIGQHVSDWEHYTLRVSNFTGELWQVYFSEHSGGGWVDAYDLEYIEGNKPIVYSSKHGHASFPHPGLYLQGSSKLGIGVRNDTARSKYFVDSSSKYQIVAAEYLGDGVVTEPCWLQYMREWGPTIVYDSRSELDKIISILPIFVRFSVENIFDLFPTELYGEEGPTGPKEKDNWEGDERW
;
A
#
# COMPACT_ATOMS: atom_id res chain seq x y z
N MET A 1 11.04 3.21 -6.76
CA MET A 1 10.31 4.47 -7.03
C MET A 1 9.46 4.76 -5.83
N TRP A 2 9.60 5.94 -5.22
CA TRP A 2 8.82 6.34 -4.05
C TRP A 2 7.72 7.32 -4.46
N ILE A 3 6.51 7.12 -3.93
CA ILE A 3 5.34 7.97 -4.19
C ILE A 3 4.71 8.37 -2.86
N PHE A 4 4.48 9.67 -2.70
CA PHE A 4 3.67 10.18 -1.61
C PHE A 4 2.19 10.10 -1.99
N CYS A 5 1.44 9.29 -1.27
CA CYS A 5 0.01 9.15 -1.41
C CYS A 5 -0.68 10.06 -0.38
N PRO A 6 -1.47 11.05 -0.80
CA PRO A 6 -2.27 11.85 0.12
C PRO A 6 -3.47 11.04 0.64
N LEU A 7 -4.26 11.65 1.53
CA LEU A 7 -5.47 11.09 2.15
C LEU A 7 -6.22 10.07 1.29
N ASN A 8 -6.42 8.86 1.83
CA ASN A 8 -7.35 7.86 1.29
C ASN A 8 -8.77 8.02 1.89
N GLY A 9 -9.72 7.27 1.32
CA GLY A 9 -11.07 7.16 1.89
C GLY A 9 -11.19 6.01 2.88
N PRO A 10 -12.37 5.82 3.49
CA PRO A 10 -12.59 4.76 4.47
C PRO A 10 -12.52 3.36 3.82
N ALA A 11 -12.07 2.39 4.61
CA ALA A 11 -11.93 1.01 4.16
C ALA A 11 -13.27 0.35 3.83
N THR A 12 -13.22 -0.70 3.02
CA THR A 12 -14.33 -1.64 2.86
C THR A 12 -13.90 -3.02 3.35
N LEU A 13 -14.63 -3.58 4.30
CA LEU A 13 -14.38 -4.91 4.82
C LEU A 13 -15.14 -5.96 4.01
N LYS A 14 -14.51 -7.09 3.75
CA LYS A 14 -15.14 -8.30 3.25
C LYS A 14 -15.31 -9.28 4.40
N ILE A 15 -16.50 -9.87 4.55
CA ILE A 15 -16.80 -10.93 5.52
C ILE A 15 -17.58 -12.02 4.77
N GLY A 16 -16.87 -13.02 4.27
CA GLY A 16 -17.43 -14.05 3.40
C GLY A 16 -18.00 -13.44 2.11
N LEU A 17 -19.32 -13.57 1.93
CA LEU A 17 -20.03 -13.01 0.76
C LEU A 17 -20.51 -11.57 0.96
N MET A 18 -20.39 -11.02 2.17
CA MET A 18 -20.82 -9.66 2.48
C MET A 18 -19.67 -8.66 2.35
N ASN A 19 -19.99 -7.43 1.96
CA ASN A 19 -19.08 -6.29 2.02
C ASN A 19 -19.69 -5.21 2.93
N LEU A 20 -18.88 -4.63 3.80
CA LEU A 20 -19.25 -3.56 4.72
C LEU A 20 -18.37 -2.35 4.43
N ALA A 21 -18.97 -1.30 3.87
CA ALA A 21 -18.29 -0.02 3.69
C ALA A 21 -18.23 0.71 5.03
N MET A 22 -17.03 1.08 5.47
CA MET A 22 -16.83 1.86 6.68
C MET A 22 -17.10 3.34 6.42
N THR A 23 -17.37 4.09 7.48
CA THR A 23 -17.62 5.53 7.38
C THR A 23 -16.36 6.38 7.52
N LYS A 24 -15.52 6.03 8.50
CA LYS A 24 -14.24 6.69 8.78
C LYS A 24 -13.07 5.72 8.92
N ILE A 25 -13.33 4.56 9.52
CA ILE A 25 -12.29 3.56 9.80
C ILE A 25 -11.51 3.16 8.53
N GLY A 26 -10.18 3.08 8.65
CA GLY A 26 -9.25 2.75 7.58
C GLY A 26 -8.79 3.95 6.74
N GLN A 27 -9.13 5.18 7.15
CA GLN A 27 -8.52 6.38 6.59
C GLN A 27 -7.10 6.58 7.13
N HIS A 28 -6.27 7.20 6.32
CA HIS A 28 -4.89 7.56 6.54
C HIS A 28 -4.70 8.94 5.96
N VAL A 29 -4.10 9.84 6.73
CA VAL A 29 -3.81 11.22 6.29
C VAL A 29 -2.96 11.23 5.02
N SER A 30 -2.02 10.28 4.94
CA SER A 30 -1.14 10.01 3.80
C SER A 30 -0.31 8.76 4.07
N ASP A 31 0.38 8.25 3.06
CA ASP A 31 1.45 7.27 3.22
C ASP A 31 2.53 7.42 2.14
N TRP A 32 3.69 6.83 2.39
CA TRP A 32 4.71 6.58 1.38
C TRP A 32 4.59 5.15 0.86
N GLU A 33 4.44 5.04 -0.46
CA GLU A 33 4.38 3.77 -1.18
C GLU A 33 5.54 3.66 -2.15
N HIS A 34 5.87 2.44 -2.55
CA HIS A 34 6.92 2.22 -3.53
C HIS A 34 6.65 1.07 -4.48
N TYR A 35 7.32 1.13 -5.62
CA TYR A 35 7.50 -0.02 -6.49
C TYR A 35 8.91 0.00 -7.05
N THR A 36 9.48 -1.18 -7.25
CA THR A 36 10.89 -1.32 -7.64
C THR A 36 10.99 -1.96 -9.00
N LEU A 37 11.69 -1.28 -9.92
CA LEU A 37 11.93 -1.75 -11.28
C LEU A 37 13.28 -2.46 -11.29
N ARG A 38 13.30 -3.76 -11.62
CA ARG A 38 14.55 -4.50 -11.83
C ARG A 38 14.90 -4.51 -13.31
N VAL A 39 16.01 -3.89 -13.66
CA VAL A 39 16.45 -3.68 -15.05
C VAL A 39 17.77 -4.41 -15.30
N SER A 40 17.90 -5.04 -16.47
CA SER A 40 19.14 -5.66 -16.93
C SER A 40 20.22 -4.62 -17.20
N ASN A 41 21.36 -4.72 -16.50
CA ASN A 41 22.53 -3.89 -16.78
C ASN A 41 23.19 -4.17 -18.14
N PHE A 42 22.82 -5.27 -18.82
CA PHE A 42 23.38 -5.61 -20.13
C PHE A 42 22.49 -5.17 -21.30
N THR A 43 21.17 -5.36 -21.17
CA THR A 43 20.21 -5.12 -22.25
C THR A 43 19.36 -3.87 -22.05
N GLY A 44 19.30 -3.34 -20.82
CA GLY A 44 18.40 -2.24 -20.45
C GLY A 44 16.92 -2.66 -20.36
N GLU A 45 16.63 -3.95 -20.49
CA GLU A 45 15.26 -4.48 -20.43
C GLU A 45 14.77 -4.59 -18.98
N LEU A 46 13.49 -4.28 -18.78
CA LEU A 46 12.80 -4.55 -17.52
C LEU A 46 12.63 -6.06 -17.36
N TRP A 47 13.06 -6.59 -16.22
CA TRP A 47 12.90 -8.01 -15.89
C TRP A 47 11.72 -8.26 -14.97
N GLN A 48 11.61 -7.47 -13.90
CA GLN A 48 10.58 -7.64 -12.89
C GLN A 48 10.20 -6.30 -12.26
N VAL A 49 8.99 -6.21 -11.74
CA VAL A 49 8.53 -5.10 -10.90
C VAL A 49 8.08 -5.64 -9.55
N TYR A 50 8.60 -5.06 -8.48
CA TYR A 50 8.09 -5.28 -7.13
C TYR A 50 6.99 -4.28 -6.82
N PHE A 51 5.88 -4.76 -6.27
CA PHE A 51 4.74 -3.95 -5.85
C PHE A 51 4.63 -3.97 -4.33
N SER A 52 4.75 -2.80 -3.67
CA SER A 52 4.57 -2.71 -2.21
C SER A 52 3.12 -2.94 -1.83
N GLU A 53 2.91 -3.82 -0.85
CA GLU A 53 1.60 -4.13 -0.31
C GLU A 53 1.68 -4.07 1.22
N HIS A 54 1.35 -2.91 1.79
CA HIS A 54 1.38 -2.68 3.24
C HIS A 54 2.79 -2.95 3.80
N SER A 55 2.94 -3.93 4.69
CA SER A 55 4.23 -4.36 5.24
C SER A 55 4.95 -5.41 4.38
N GLY A 56 4.59 -5.59 3.12
CA GLY A 56 5.11 -6.62 2.23
C GLY A 56 5.01 -6.24 0.76
N GLY A 57 4.77 -7.23 -0.10
CA GLY A 57 4.71 -7.03 -1.54
C GLY A 57 5.13 -8.28 -2.32
N GLY A 58 5.23 -8.15 -3.63
CA GLY A 58 5.61 -9.25 -4.50
C GLY A 58 6.27 -8.80 -5.79
N TRP A 59 7.20 -9.61 -6.27
CA TRP A 59 7.82 -9.47 -7.60
C TRP A 59 6.93 -10.10 -8.67
N VAL A 60 6.77 -9.38 -9.78
CA VAL A 60 6.07 -9.85 -10.97
C VAL A 60 6.99 -9.72 -12.16
N ASP A 61 7.08 -10.77 -12.96
CA ASP A 61 7.89 -10.78 -14.18
C ASP A 61 7.32 -9.81 -15.22
N ALA A 62 8.20 -9.17 -15.99
CA ALA A 62 7.82 -8.17 -16.98
C ALA A 62 6.81 -8.68 -18.02
N TYR A 63 6.86 -9.96 -18.39
CA TYR A 63 5.92 -10.53 -19.35
C TYR A 63 4.49 -10.68 -18.79
N ASP A 64 4.33 -10.66 -17.47
CA ASP A 64 3.05 -10.76 -16.78
C ASP A 64 2.53 -9.38 -16.33
N LEU A 65 3.19 -8.28 -16.75
CA LEU A 65 2.72 -6.92 -16.46
C LEU A 65 1.74 -6.42 -17.52
N GLU A 66 0.85 -5.53 -17.09
CA GLU A 66 0.07 -4.71 -18.03
C GLU A 66 0.83 -3.42 -18.37
N TYR A 67 0.72 -2.99 -19.64
CA TYR A 67 1.40 -1.79 -20.13
C TYR A 67 0.38 -0.81 -20.68
N ILE A 68 0.49 0.47 -20.25
CA ILE A 68 -0.41 1.51 -20.76
C ILE A 68 -0.04 1.92 -22.18
N GLU A 69 1.27 1.98 -22.45
CA GLU A 69 1.86 2.35 -23.74
C GLU A 69 3.34 1.94 -23.76
N GLY A 70 3.78 1.28 -24.82
CA GLY A 70 5.18 0.92 -25.02
C GLY A 70 5.77 0.16 -23.83
N ASN A 71 6.81 0.73 -23.21
CA ASN A 71 7.54 0.16 -22.08
C ASN A 71 7.08 0.69 -20.71
N LYS A 72 5.90 1.31 -20.62
CA LYS A 72 5.37 1.90 -19.38
C LYS A 72 4.44 0.90 -18.68
N PRO A 73 4.91 0.13 -17.69
CA PRO A 73 4.05 -0.77 -16.94
C PRO A 73 3.03 0.02 -16.13
N ILE A 74 1.87 -0.58 -15.89
CA ILE A 74 0.82 -0.02 -15.05
C ILE A 74 1.06 -0.47 -13.60
N VAL A 75 0.91 0.48 -12.68
CA VAL A 75 0.82 0.19 -11.24
C VAL A 75 -0.58 0.57 -10.80
N TYR A 76 -1.33 -0.40 -10.30
CA TYR A 76 -2.69 -0.17 -9.80
C TYR A 76 -2.66 0.11 -8.30
N SER A 77 -3.05 1.33 -7.91
CA SER A 77 -3.21 1.68 -6.49
C SER A 77 -4.57 1.22 -5.96
N SER A 78 -4.58 0.69 -4.74
CA SER A 78 -5.78 0.28 -4.01
C SER A 78 -6.78 1.41 -3.84
N LYS A 79 -8.05 1.16 -4.15
CA LYS A 79 -9.13 2.09 -3.84
C LYS A 79 -9.32 2.17 -2.32
N HIS A 80 -9.20 3.40 -1.78
CA HIS A 80 -9.28 3.66 -0.33
C HIS A 80 -8.17 2.97 0.47
N GLY A 81 -7.07 2.61 -0.19
CA GLY A 81 -5.82 2.20 0.44
C GLY A 81 -4.64 2.85 -0.29
N HIS A 82 -3.44 2.33 -0.05
CA HIS A 82 -2.22 2.85 -0.65
C HIS A 82 -1.41 1.78 -1.40
N ALA A 83 -1.53 0.52 -0.99
CA ALA A 83 -0.90 -0.65 -1.62
C ALA A 83 -1.01 -0.67 -3.15
N SER A 84 0.05 -1.14 -3.78
CA SER A 84 0.24 -1.23 -5.22
C SER A 84 0.05 -2.66 -5.70
N PHE A 85 -0.56 -2.84 -6.87
CA PHE A 85 -0.82 -4.15 -7.45
C PHE A 85 -0.54 -4.18 -8.96
N PRO A 86 -0.15 -5.35 -9.50
CA PRO A 86 0.17 -5.53 -10.93
C PRO A 86 -1.06 -5.54 -11.84
N HIS A 87 -2.23 -5.92 -11.31
CA HIS A 87 -3.45 -6.14 -12.09
C HIS A 87 -4.68 -5.48 -11.46
N PRO A 88 -5.72 -5.20 -12.27
CA PRO A 88 -7.02 -4.82 -11.75
C PRO A 88 -7.69 -6.05 -11.09
N GLY A 89 -8.38 -5.84 -9.97
CA GLY A 89 -9.05 -6.92 -9.27
C GLY A 89 -9.39 -6.57 -7.83
N LEU A 90 -9.66 -7.61 -7.06
CA LEU A 90 -9.84 -7.51 -5.62
C LEU A 90 -8.71 -8.30 -4.95
N TYR A 91 -7.89 -7.60 -4.18
CA TYR A 91 -6.89 -8.17 -3.30
C TYR A 91 -7.39 -8.07 -1.86
N LEU A 92 -7.26 -9.14 -1.08
CA LEU A 92 -7.77 -9.18 0.29
C LEU A 92 -6.60 -9.09 1.28
N GLN A 93 -6.57 -8.03 2.08
CA GLN A 93 -5.67 -7.92 3.23
C GLN A 93 -6.36 -8.55 4.45
N GLY A 94 -5.99 -9.78 4.76
CA GLY A 94 -6.59 -10.58 5.82
C GLY A 94 -6.61 -12.07 5.48
N SER A 95 -7.56 -12.80 6.04
CA SER A 95 -7.69 -14.24 5.80
C SER A 95 -8.47 -14.55 4.52
N SER A 96 -7.74 -14.79 3.43
CA SER A 96 -8.33 -15.30 2.17
C SER A 96 -9.12 -16.59 2.35
N LYS A 97 -8.66 -17.49 3.25
CA LYS A 97 -9.35 -18.75 3.56
C LYS A 97 -10.73 -18.53 4.18
N LEU A 98 -10.86 -17.53 5.06
CA LEU A 98 -12.14 -17.19 5.69
C LEU A 98 -12.94 -16.18 4.87
N GLY A 99 -12.31 -15.56 3.85
CA GLY A 99 -12.89 -14.44 3.11
C GLY A 99 -13.13 -13.22 4.00
N ILE A 100 -12.28 -13.02 5.01
CA ILE A 100 -12.38 -11.93 5.98
C ILE A 100 -11.16 -11.02 5.84
N GLY A 101 -11.36 -9.73 5.61
CA GLY A 101 -10.27 -8.76 5.52
C GLY A 101 -10.65 -7.43 4.90
N VAL A 102 -9.70 -6.51 4.82
CA VAL A 102 -9.82 -5.24 4.10
C VAL A 102 -9.70 -5.50 2.60
N ARG A 103 -10.60 -4.89 1.82
CA ARG A 103 -10.59 -4.96 0.36
C ARG A 103 -9.62 -3.94 -0.21
N ASN A 104 -8.67 -4.41 -0.99
CA ASN A 104 -7.86 -3.61 -1.89
C ASN A 104 -8.41 -3.78 -3.32
N ASP A 105 -9.40 -2.97 -3.66
CA ASP A 105 -10.03 -2.99 -4.98
C ASP A 105 -9.20 -2.14 -5.96
N THR A 106 -8.76 -2.72 -7.05
CA THR A 106 -7.99 -2.05 -8.10
C THR A 106 -8.70 -2.10 -9.44
N ALA A 107 -8.69 -0.99 -10.16
CA ALA A 107 -9.26 -0.91 -11.51
C ALA A 107 -8.63 0.24 -12.28
N ARG A 108 -8.71 0.17 -13.61
CA ARG A 108 -8.30 1.29 -14.46
C ARG A 108 -9.19 2.50 -14.19
N SER A 109 -8.56 3.63 -13.90
CA SER A 109 -9.21 4.92 -13.68
C SER A 109 -8.93 5.86 -14.85
N LYS A 110 -9.82 6.85 -15.05
CA LYS A 110 -9.55 8.00 -15.93
C LYS A 110 -8.54 8.99 -15.32
N TYR A 111 -8.31 8.88 -14.01
CA TYR A 111 -7.30 9.63 -13.27
C TYR A 111 -6.10 8.73 -13.02
N PHE A 112 -4.91 9.16 -13.43
CA PHE A 112 -3.66 8.44 -13.22
C PHE A 112 -2.51 9.44 -13.09
N VAL A 113 -1.40 8.99 -12.51
CA VAL A 113 -0.16 9.74 -12.40
C VAL A 113 0.83 9.19 -13.42
N ASP A 114 1.36 10.04 -14.30
CA ASP A 114 2.47 9.65 -15.18
C ASP A 114 3.81 9.89 -14.48
N SER A 115 4.27 8.85 -13.76
CA SER A 115 5.54 8.85 -13.04
C SER A 115 6.79 8.92 -13.95
N SER A 116 6.64 8.79 -15.28
CA SER A 116 7.75 8.89 -16.23
C SER A 116 8.12 10.33 -16.61
N SER A 117 7.24 11.29 -16.32
CA SER A 117 7.36 12.67 -16.81
C SER A 117 7.92 13.67 -15.81
N LYS A 118 7.60 13.50 -14.52
CA LYS A 118 7.98 14.40 -13.43
C LYS A 118 8.41 13.60 -12.22
N TYR A 119 9.72 13.52 -12.01
CA TYR A 119 10.33 12.83 -10.88
C TYR A 119 11.58 13.59 -10.42
N GLN A 120 12.02 13.28 -9.21
CA GLN A 120 13.30 13.74 -8.67
C GLN A 120 14.14 12.52 -8.34
N ILE A 121 15.39 12.49 -8.80
CA ILE A 121 16.37 11.51 -8.34
C ILE A 121 16.83 11.96 -6.96
N VAL A 122 16.70 11.07 -5.97
CA VAL A 122 16.96 11.41 -4.57
C VAL A 122 18.17 10.67 -3.98
N ALA A 123 18.58 9.57 -4.61
CA ALA A 123 19.72 8.75 -4.20
C ALA A 123 20.37 8.11 -5.44
N ALA A 124 21.71 8.10 -5.47
CA ALA A 124 22.54 7.39 -6.45
C ALA A 124 23.99 7.30 -5.95
N GLU A 125 24.17 6.71 -4.76
CA GLU A 125 25.43 6.66 -4.00
C GLU A 125 26.58 6.07 -4.82
N TYR A 126 26.28 5.12 -5.72
CA TYR A 126 27.26 4.49 -6.60
C TYR A 126 27.91 5.46 -7.61
N LEU A 127 27.34 6.65 -7.84
CA LEU A 127 27.94 7.68 -8.69
C LEU A 127 28.96 8.56 -7.94
N GLY A 128 29.05 8.42 -6.61
CA GLY A 128 29.92 9.21 -5.74
C GLY A 128 29.25 10.43 -5.11
N ASP A 129 29.89 10.96 -4.07
CA ASP A 129 29.35 12.04 -3.24
C ASP A 129 29.09 13.32 -4.04
N GLY A 130 27.93 13.94 -3.79
CA GLY A 130 27.55 15.24 -4.37
C GLY A 130 26.98 15.18 -5.80
N VAL A 131 26.89 14.00 -6.43
CA VAL A 131 26.25 13.85 -7.75
C VAL A 131 24.74 14.03 -7.66
N VAL A 132 24.12 13.50 -6.60
CA VAL A 132 22.69 13.67 -6.31
C VAL A 132 22.57 14.41 -4.98
N THR A 133 21.84 15.54 -5.01
CA THR A 133 21.50 16.28 -3.80
C THR A 133 20.27 15.65 -3.16
N GLU A 134 20.47 15.00 -2.03
CA GLU A 134 19.38 14.42 -1.25
C GLU A 134 18.42 15.54 -0.76
N PRO A 135 17.10 15.40 -1.00
CA PRO A 135 16.12 16.34 -0.47
C PRO A 135 15.99 16.26 1.06
N CYS A 136 15.83 17.40 1.73
CA CYS A 136 15.72 17.45 3.19
C CYS A 136 14.50 16.71 3.76
N TRP A 137 13.43 16.54 2.98
CA TRP A 137 12.22 15.83 3.42
C TRP A 137 12.45 14.33 3.63
N LEU A 138 13.53 13.76 3.08
CA LEU A 138 13.93 12.39 3.40
C LEU A 138 14.38 12.20 4.84
N GLN A 139 14.71 13.28 5.55
CA GLN A 139 15.17 13.27 6.93
C GLN A 139 14.04 13.51 7.95
N TYR A 140 12.78 13.54 7.51
CA TYR A 140 11.64 13.78 8.38
C TYR A 140 11.21 12.47 9.06
N MET A 141 11.93 12.08 10.11
CA MET A 141 11.74 10.81 10.84
C MET A 141 10.69 10.90 11.96
N ARG A 142 9.66 11.73 11.77
CA ARG A 142 8.55 11.86 12.72
C ARG A 142 7.26 11.98 11.95
N GLU A 143 6.21 11.41 12.52
CA GLU A 143 4.86 11.51 11.98
C GLU A 143 4.49 12.98 11.82
N TRP A 144 3.79 13.27 10.73
CA TRP A 144 3.35 14.61 10.36
C TRP A 144 1.85 14.67 10.05
N GLY A 145 1.18 15.77 10.36
CA GLY A 145 -0.27 15.87 10.20
C GLY A 145 -1.05 15.38 11.43
N PRO A 146 -2.38 15.29 11.34
CA PRO A 146 -3.23 14.99 12.49
C PRO A 146 -3.16 13.51 12.88
N THR A 147 -3.08 13.25 14.19
CA THR A 147 -3.35 11.93 14.77
C THR A 147 -4.80 11.87 15.20
N ILE A 148 -5.55 10.88 14.71
CA ILE A 148 -6.96 10.68 15.03
C ILE A 148 -7.11 9.31 15.68
N VAL A 149 -7.50 9.31 16.95
CA VAL A 149 -7.93 8.08 17.63
C VAL A 149 -9.43 7.96 17.49
N TYR A 150 -9.90 6.88 16.87
CA TYR A 150 -11.33 6.64 16.76
C TYR A 150 -11.88 6.12 18.10
N ASP A 151 -13.03 6.66 18.54
CA ASP A 151 -13.89 5.95 19.49
C ASP A 151 -14.66 4.85 18.73
N SER A 152 -13.90 3.84 18.31
CA SER A 152 -14.32 2.83 17.34
C SER A 152 -15.21 1.75 17.93
N ARG A 153 -15.61 1.82 19.21
CA ARG A 153 -16.44 0.79 19.85
C ARG A 153 -17.71 0.50 19.05
N SER A 154 -18.44 1.53 18.62
CA SER A 154 -19.69 1.33 17.89
C SER A 154 -19.52 0.69 16.50
N GLU A 155 -18.43 0.98 15.79
CA GLU A 155 -18.14 0.38 14.48
C GLU A 155 -17.51 -1.01 14.62
N LEU A 156 -16.65 -1.22 15.63
CA LEU A 156 -16.12 -2.53 15.99
C LEU A 156 -17.23 -3.48 16.47
N ASP A 157 -18.18 -2.98 17.26
CA ASP A 157 -19.34 -3.74 17.70
C ASP A 157 -20.20 -4.15 16.50
N LYS A 158 -20.37 -3.28 15.49
CA LYS A 158 -21.02 -3.65 14.23
C LYS A 158 -20.26 -4.78 13.53
N ILE A 159 -18.94 -4.68 13.41
CA ILE A 159 -18.10 -5.74 12.81
C ILE A 159 -18.29 -7.06 13.57
N ILE A 160 -18.09 -7.06 14.90
CA ILE A 160 -18.25 -8.24 15.75
C ILE A 160 -19.65 -8.83 15.62
N SER A 161 -20.68 -7.99 15.55
CA SER A 161 -22.08 -8.43 15.41
C SER A 161 -22.41 -9.10 14.08
N ILE A 162 -21.52 -9.02 13.07
CA ILE A 162 -21.70 -9.59 11.73
C ILE A 162 -20.76 -10.78 11.51
N LEU A 163 -19.65 -10.88 12.24
CA LEU A 163 -18.71 -12.00 12.12
C LEU A 163 -19.40 -13.36 12.35
N PRO A 164 -18.94 -14.46 11.71
CA PRO A 164 -19.45 -15.79 12.02
C PRO A 164 -19.25 -16.14 13.51
N ILE A 165 -20.22 -16.83 14.10
CA ILE A 165 -20.25 -17.13 15.55
C ILE A 165 -18.95 -17.79 16.05
N PHE A 166 -18.39 -18.72 15.28
CA PHE A 166 -17.14 -19.39 15.62
C PHE A 166 -15.91 -18.46 15.61
N VAL A 167 -15.95 -17.34 14.87
CA VAL A 167 -14.91 -16.30 14.92
C VAL A 167 -15.09 -15.43 16.15
N ARG A 168 -16.34 -15.08 16.51
CA ARG A 168 -16.65 -14.23 17.68
C ARG A 168 -16.16 -14.80 19.00
N PHE A 169 -16.19 -16.12 19.15
CA PHE A 169 -15.81 -16.80 20.39
C PHE A 169 -14.28 -16.93 20.59
N SER A 170 -13.48 -16.54 19.61
CA SER A 170 -12.03 -16.52 19.70
C SER A 170 -11.53 -15.08 19.77
N VAL A 171 -11.40 -14.55 20.99
CA VAL A 171 -11.01 -13.14 21.23
C VAL A 171 -9.63 -12.81 20.64
N GLU A 172 -8.69 -13.75 20.67
CA GLU A 172 -7.35 -13.59 20.05
C GLU A 172 -7.46 -13.41 18.53
N ASN A 173 -8.35 -14.15 17.85
CA ASN A 173 -8.46 -14.09 16.38
C ASN A 173 -9.02 -12.76 15.86
N ILE A 174 -9.85 -12.04 16.61
CA ILE A 174 -10.53 -10.84 16.07
C ILE A 174 -9.53 -9.70 15.84
N PHE A 175 -8.60 -9.50 16.77
CA PHE A 175 -7.56 -8.47 16.64
C PHE A 175 -6.51 -8.86 15.60
N ASP A 176 -6.21 -10.14 15.44
CA ASP A 176 -5.29 -10.64 14.41
C ASP A 176 -5.91 -10.64 12.99
N LEU A 177 -7.25 -10.59 12.88
CA LEU A 177 -7.96 -10.62 11.60
C LEU A 177 -8.02 -9.27 10.89
N PHE A 178 -7.81 -8.18 11.64
CA PHE A 178 -7.97 -6.83 11.11
C PHE A 178 -6.69 -6.02 11.27
N PRO A 179 -6.30 -5.26 10.22
CA PRO A 179 -5.10 -4.44 10.25
C PRO A 179 -5.18 -3.35 11.32
N THR A 180 -4.01 -2.96 11.86
CA THR A 180 -3.84 -1.89 12.85
C THR A 180 -4.44 -0.55 12.41
N GLU A 181 -4.52 -0.35 11.10
CA GLU A 181 -5.13 0.72 10.33
C GLU A 181 -6.62 0.93 10.66
N LEU A 182 -7.29 -0.04 11.29
CA LEU A 182 -8.68 0.12 11.73
C LEU A 182 -8.82 0.87 13.07
N TYR A 183 -7.73 1.11 13.81
CA TYR A 183 -7.80 1.64 15.18
C TYR A 183 -7.51 3.15 15.29
N GLY A 184 -6.97 3.77 14.24
CA GLY A 184 -6.71 5.22 14.21
C GLY A 184 -6.06 5.66 12.91
N GLU A 185 -5.87 6.97 12.78
CA GLU A 185 -5.12 7.59 11.69
C GLU A 185 -3.88 8.27 12.27
N GLU A 186 -2.74 8.05 11.64
CA GLU A 186 -1.51 8.80 11.86
C GLU A 186 -0.91 9.18 10.51
N GLY A 187 -0.08 10.23 10.51
CA GLY A 187 0.67 10.56 9.33
C GLY A 187 1.90 9.69 9.18
N PRO A 188 2.43 9.52 7.96
CA PRO A 188 3.60 8.68 7.76
C PRO A 188 4.84 9.39 8.28
N THR A 189 5.85 8.61 8.62
CA THR A 189 7.22 9.11 8.73
C THR A 189 7.86 9.18 7.34
N GLY A 190 9.09 9.70 7.24
CA GLY A 190 9.82 9.73 5.98
C GLY A 190 10.06 8.32 5.42
N PRO A 191 10.20 8.16 4.09
CA PRO A 191 10.31 6.83 3.48
C PRO A 191 11.57 6.07 3.91
N LYS A 192 12.56 6.75 4.50
CA LYS A 192 13.76 6.13 5.10
C LYS A 192 13.46 5.21 6.30
N GLU A 193 12.32 5.38 6.96
CA GLU A 193 11.91 4.48 8.04
C GLU A 193 11.17 3.23 7.55
N LYS A 194 10.83 3.18 6.25
CA LYS A 194 10.31 1.95 5.66
C LYS A 194 11.47 0.96 5.57
N ASP A 195 11.21 -0.28 5.96
CA ASP A 195 12.18 -1.36 5.97
C ASP A 195 12.72 -1.71 4.57
N ASN A 196 11.94 -1.41 3.53
CA ASN A 196 12.32 -1.52 2.13
C ASN A 196 13.19 -0.36 1.59
N TRP A 197 13.54 0.62 2.42
CA TRP A 197 14.40 1.73 1.96
C TRP A 197 15.82 1.26 1.64
N GLU A 198 16.37 0.37 2.46
CA GLU A 198 17.72 -0.17 2.27
C GLU A 198 17.68 -1.64 1.86
N GLY A 199 18.54 -2.01 0.91
CA GLY A 199 18.69 -3.39 0.46
C GLY A 199 17.69 -3.78 -0.64
N ASP A 200 17.60 -5.09 -0.87
CA ASP A 200 16.68 -5.65 -1.86
C ASP A 200 15.28 -5.81 -1.28
N GLU A 201 14.27 -5.67 -2.14
CA GLU A 201 12.90 -6.01 -1.80
C GLU A 201 12.76 -7.48 -1.42
N ARG A 202 11.71 -7.76 -0.64
CA ARG A 202 11.37 -9.12 -0.22
C ARG A 202 11.02 -10.00 -1.43
N TRP A 203 11.25 -11.30 -1.28
CA TRP A 203 10.98 -12.33 -2.29
C TRP A 203 9.84 -13.24 -1.89
#